data_AF-A0A162DNW1-F1
#
_entry.id   AF-A0A162DNW1-F1
#
_cell.length_a   1.000
_cell.length_b   1.000
_cell.length_c   1.000
_cell.angle_alpha   90.00
_cell.angle_beta   90.00
_cell.angle_gamma   90.00
#
_symmetry.space_group_name_H-M   'P 1'
#
loop_
_entity.id
_entity.type
_entity.pdbx_description
1 polymer ?
#
loop_
_entity_poly.entity_id
_entity_poly.type
_entity_poly.pdbx_seq_one_letter_code
_entity_poly.pdbx_strand_id
1 'polypeptide(L)'
;MSGWSGQVEDELTLLLKDWLKQQGRTQADLRRSLQAVSTRMPALLEVLEREHRLGGIPRVAARLCEIEAEWVGANASSPFNNQKDADPFSQLDLLLQEIRDDCGS
;
A
#
# COMPACT_ATOMS: atom_id res chain seq x y z
N MET A 1 -23.73 -18.16 -4.85
CA MET A 1 -22.98 -16.97 -5.29
C MET A 1 -22.40 -16.35 -4.04
N SER A 2 -21.11 -16.58 -3.76
CA SER A 2 -20.42 -15.99 -2.63
C SER A 2 -20.32 -14.48 -2.88
N GLY A 3 -21.19 -13.72 -2.20
CA GLY A 3 -21.18 -12.26 -2.27
C GLY A 3 -19.95 -11.70 -1.58
N TRP A 4 -19.57 -10.49 -1.96
CA TRP A 4 -18.67 -9.67 -1.16
C TRP A 4 -19.26 -9.53 0.26
N SER A 5 -18.50 -9.89 1.28
CA SER A 5 -18.96 -9.95 2.67
C SER A 5 -17.91 -9.37 3.60
N GLY A 6 -18.31 -9.00 4.82
CA GLY A 6 -17.36 -8.49 5.82
C GLY A 6 -16.23 -9.48 6.12
N GLN A 7 -16.51 -10.79 6.10
CA GLN A 7 -15.47 -11.81 6.26
C GLN A 7 -14.44 -11.76 5.11
N VAL A 8 -14.90 -11.58 3.86
CA VAL A 8 -14.00 -11.44 2.71
C VAL A 8 -13.15 -10.18 2.83
N GLU A 9 -13.73 -9.07 3.31
CA GLU A 9 -12.99 -7.83 3.57
C GLU A 9 -11.91 -7.99 4.65
N ASP A 10 -12.23 -8.70 5.73
CA ASP A 10 -11.29 -8.98 6.82
C ASP A 10 -10.13 -9.88 6.34
N GLU A 11 -10.45 -10.95 5.61
CA GLU A 11 -9.46 -11.86 5.01
C GLU A 11 -8.57 -11.13 3.99
N LEU A 12 -9.16 -10.31 3.12
CA LEU A 12 -8.40 -9.47 2.18
C LEU A 12 -7.55 -8.43 2.91
N THR A 13 -8.03 -7.85 4.00
CA THR A 13 -7.27 -6.89 4.79
C THR A 13 -6.00 -7.52 5.37
N LEU A 14 -6.12 -8.74 5.91
CA LEU A 14 -4.98 -9.48 6.44
C LEU A 14 -4.00 -9.86 5.31
N LEU A 15 -4.53 -10.41 4.22
CA LEU A 15 -3.75 -10.79 3.04
C LEU A 15 -2.96 -9.60 2.49
N LEU A 16 -3.61 -8.45 2.29
CA LEU A 16 -2.96 -7.25 1.75
C LEU A 16 -1.87 -6.72 2.68
N LYS A 17 -2.07 -6.77 4.00
CA LYS A 17 -1.05 -6.35 4.97
C LYS A 17 0.19 -7.24 4.90
N ASP A 18 -0.01 -8.55 4.91
CA ASP A 18 1.09 -9.51 4.86
C ASP A 18 1.82 -9.47 3.51
N TRP A 19 1.06 -9.38 2.42
CA TRP A 19 1.59 -9.25 1.07
C TRP A 19 2.43 -7.98 0.89
N LEU A 20 1.93 -6.82 1.34
CA LEU A 20 2.70 -5.57 1.31
C LEU A 20 3.98 -5.65 2.14
N LYS A 21 3.91 -6.26 3.33
CA LYS A 21 5.07 -6.47 4.20
C LYS A 21 6.13 -7.35 3.53
N GLN A 22 5.72 -8.45 2.89
CA GLN A 22 6.63 -9.36 2.18
C GLN A 22 7.35 -8.67 1.01
N GLN A 23 6.67 -7.73 0.35
CA GLN A 23 7.24 -6.96 -0.75
C GLN A 23 8.02 -5.71 -0.31
N GLY A 24 8.04 -5.38 0.99
CA GLY A 24 8.63 -4.14 1.49
C GLY A 24 7.90 -2.88 0.98
N ARG A 25 6.60 -2.99 0.70
CA ARG A 25 5.76 -1.90 0.16
C ARG A 25 4.79 -1.37 1.21
N THR A 26 4.26 -0.19 0.95
CA THR A 26 3.32 0.53 1.83
C THR A 26 1.90 0.56 1.24
N GLN A 27 0.91 0.90 2.07
CA GLN A 27 -0.45 1.16 1.58
C GLN A 27 -0.52 2.34 0.60
N ALA A 28 0.45 3.27 0.65
CA ALA A 28 0.54 4.35 -0.33
C ALA A 28 0.92 3.83 -1.72
N ASP A 29 1.79 2.82 -1.79
CA ASP A 29 2.17 2.17 -3.05
C ASP A 29 1.00 1.38 -3.64
N LEU A 30 0.28 0.65 -2.78
CA LEU A 30 -0.95 -0.04 -3.18
C LEU A 30 -2.01 0.94 -3.68
N ARG A 31 -2.22 2.05 -2.96
CA ARG A 31 -3.14 3.11 -3.39
C ARG A 31 -2.79 3.62 -4.79
N ARG A 32 -1.51 3.90 -5.08
CA ARG A 32 -1.09 4.40 -6.41
C ARG A 32 -1.40 3.38 -7.50
N SER A 33 -1.13 2.10 -7.25
CA SER A 33 -1.31 1.01 -8.21
C SER A 33 -2.79 0.69 -8.47
N LEU A 34 -3.62 0.77 -7.42
CA LEU A 34 -5.07 0.65 -7.51
C LEU A 34 -5.76 1.94 -7.98
N GLN A 35 -5.04 3.05 -8.09
CA GLN A 35 -5.59 4.39 -8.30
C GLN A 35 -6.70 4.75 -7.29
N ALA A 36 -6.54 4.30 -6.05
CA ALA A 36 -7.52 4.52 -5.00
C ALA A 36 -7.48 5.96 -4.47
N VAL A 37 -8.63 6.43 -3.99
CA VAL A 37 -8.81 7.81 -3.48
C VAL A 37 -8.09 8.05 -2.14
N SER A 38 -7.76 7.00 -1.38
CA SER A 38 -7.12 7.10 -0.07
C SER A 38 -6.27 5.87 0.23
N THR A 39 -5.27 6.03 1.11
CA THR A 39 -4.45 4.93 1.64
C THR A 39 -5.15 4.08 2.70
N ARG A 40 -6.32 4.52 3.18
CA ARG A 40 -7.10 3.79 4.19
C ARG A 40 -7.65 2.49 3.58
N MET A 41 -7.64 1.42 4.37
CA MET A 41 -8.05 0.10 3.90
C MET A 41 -9.45 0.06 3.27
N PRO A 42 -10.49 0.73 3.82
CA PRO A 42 -11.81 0.75 3.18
C PRO A 42 -11.78 1.27 1.73
N ALA A 43 -11.00 2.32 1.45
CA ALA A 43 -10.89 2.87 0.11
C ALA A 43 -10.14 1.95 -0.87
N LEU A 44 -9.19 1.15 -0.35
CA LEU A 44 -8.48 0.15 -1.14
C LEU A 44 -9.43 -1.03 -1.46
N LEU A 45 -10.17 -1.50 -0.45
CA LEU A 45 -11.14 -2.58 -0.58
C LEU A 45 -12.29 -2.21 -1.51
N GLU A 46 -12.79 -0.96 -1.49
CA GLU A 46 -13.81 -0.49 -2.44
C GLU A 46 -13.40 -0.66 -3.91
N VAL A 47 -12.10 -0.53 -4.23
CA VAL A 47 -11.60 -0.77 -5.59
C VAL A 47 -11.66 -2.26 -5.92
N LEU A 48 -11.22 -3.10 -4.99
CA LEU A 48 -11.24 -4.56 -5.16
C LEU A 48 -12.68 -5.10 -5.19
N GLU A 49 -13.61 -4.49 -4.47
CA GLU A 49 -15.03 -4.83 -4.52
C GLU A 49 -15.58 -4.58 -5.92
N ARG A 50 -15.21 -3.47 -6.58
CA ARG A 50 -15.61 -3.21 -7.96
C ARG A 50 -15.11 -4.29 -8.90
N GLU A 51 -13.86 -4.72 -8.76
CA GLU A 51 -13.34 -5.86 -9.53
C GLU A 51 -14.10 -7.16 -9.23
N HIS A 52 -14.43 -7.41 -7.96
CA HIS A 52 -15.23 -8.56 -7.57
C HIS A 52 -16.65 -8.53 -8.18
N ARG A 53 -17.30 -7.36 -8.25
CA ARG A 53 -18.62 -7.23 -8.89
C ARG A 53 -18.57 -7.52 -10.40
N LEU A 54 -17.43 -7.30 -11.05
CA LEU A 54 -17.25 -7.54 -12.48
C LEU A 54 -16.90 -8.99 -12.82
N GLY A 55 -16.25 -9.74 -11.93
CA GLY A 55 -15.77 -11.09 -12.25
C GLY A 55 -15.50 -12.01 -11.07
N GLY A 56 -16.02 -11.68 -9.89
CA GLY A 56 -15.83 -12.42 -8.65
C GLY A 56 -14.40 -12.36 -8.12
N ILE A 57 -14.11 -13.22 -7.13
CA ILE A 57 -12.77 -13.31 -6.51
C ILE A 57 -11.63 -13.61 -7.50
N PRO A 58 -11.80 -14.37 -8.60
CA PRO A 58 -10.72 -14.59 -9.55
C PRO A 58 -10.24 -13.30 -10.22
N ARG A 59 -11.15 -12.34 -10.45
CA ARG A 59 -10.81 -11.05 -11.03
C ARG A 59 -10.02 -10.16 -10.06
N VAL A 60 -10.35 -10.23 -8.77
CA VAL A 60 -9.58 -9.56 -7.72
C VAL A 60 -8.16 -10.11 -7.68
N ALA A 61 -8.01 -11.44 -7.69
CA ALA A 61 -6.70 -12.08 -7.71
C ALA A 61 -5.88 -11.70 -8.95
N ALA A 62 -6.50 -11.74 -10.14
CA ALA A 62 -5.86 -11.30 -11.38
C ALA A 62 -5.34 -9.85 -11.28
N ARG A 63 -6.16 -8.93 -10.74
CA ARG A 63 -5.76 -7.54 -10.57
C ARG A 63 -4.57 -7.37 -9.61
N LEU A 64 -4.54 -8.14 -8.51
CA LEU A 64 -3.40 -8.12 -7.59
C LEU A 64 -2.13 -8.69 -8.22
N CYS A 65 -2.24 -9.75 -9.03
CA CYS A 65 -1.11 -10.31 -9.79
C CYS A 65 -0.57 -9.33 -10.85
N GLU A 66 -1.45 -8.58 -11.54
CA GLU A 66 -1.03 -7.53 -12.47
C GLU A 66 -0.21 -6.45 -11.76
N ILE A 67 -0.69 -5.98 -10.61
CA ILE A 67 0.01 -5.00 -9.78
C ILE A 67 1.38 -5.54 -9.32
N GLU A 68 1.44 -6.80 -8.91
CA GLU A 68 2.72 -7.44 -8.56
C GLU A 68 3.70 -7.43 -9.73
N ALA A 69 3.23 -7.80 -10.92
CA ALA A 69 4.05 -7.79 -12.14
C ALA A 69 4.52 -6.37 -12.50
N GLU A 70 3.68 -5.35 -12.33
CA GLU A 70 4.05 -3.94 -12.51
C GLU A 70 5.18 -3.54 -11.55
N TRP A 71 5.12 -3.96 -10.28
CA TRP A 71 6.15 -3.66 -9.29
C TRP A 71 7.49 -4.35 -9.58
N VAL A 72 7.45 -5.61 -10.01
CA VAL A 72 8.66 -6.36 -10.40
C VAL A 72 9.28 -5.77 -11.66
N GLY A 73 8.46 -5.42 -12.66
CA GLY A 73 8.92 -4.81 -13.92
C GLY A 73 9.52 -3.41 -13.72
N ALA A 74 8.93 -2.61 -12.82
CA ALA A 74 9.46 -1.28 -12.47
C ALA A 74 10.84 -1.37 -11.79
N ASN A 75 11.07 -2.40 -10.96
CA ASN A 75 12.38 -2.65 -10.36
C ASN A 75 13.44 -3.09 -11.40
N ALA A 76 13.04 -3.81 -12.45
CA ALA A 76 13.97 -4.25 -13.50
C ALA A 76 14.36 -3.13 -14.49
N SER A 77 13.57 -2.07 -14.59
CA SER A 77 13.78 -0.95 -15.53
C SER A 77 14.33 0.32 -14.87
N SER A 78 14.65 0.30 -13.58
CA SER A 78 15.34 1.39 -12.89
C SER A 78 16.80 1.03 -12.60
N PRO A 79 17.77 1.46 -13.44
CA PRO A 79 19.16 1.47 -13.03
C PRO A 79 19.33 2.60 -12.01
N PHE A 80 19.59 2.27 -10.75
CA PHE A 80 20.01 3.22 -9.71
C PHE A 80 19.09 4.44 -9.55
N ASN A 81 18.07 4.32 -8.70
CA ASN A 81 17.69 5.48 -7.91
C ASN A 81 17.77 5.12 -6.43
N ASN A 82 19.02 5.10 -5.96
CA ASN A 82 19.38 5.25 -4.56
C ASN A 82 19.09 6.71 -4.13
N GLN A 83 17.89 7.21 -4.42
CA GLN A 83 17.36 8.35 -3.71
C GLN A 83 17.07 7.82 -2.31
N LYS A 84 17.94 8.22 -1.38
CA LYS A 84 17.54 8.38 0.02
C LYS A 84 16.15 8.99 -0.01
N ASP A 85 15.12 8.17 0.17
CA ASP A 85 13.85 8.62 0.70
C ASP A 85 14.25 9.40 1.94
N ALA A 86 14.16 10.72 1.86
CA ALA A 86 14.16 11.55 3.04
C ALA A 86 12.98 11.01 3.85
N ASP A 87 13.31 10.21 4.86
CA ASP A 87 12.35 9.61 5.75
C ASP A 87 11.41 10.74 6.18
N PRO A 88 10.09 10.68 5.90
CA PRO A 88 9.18 11.77 6.22
C PRO A 88 9.16 12.11 7.73
N PHE A 89 9.78 11.26 8.55
CA PHE A 89 10.01 11.48 9.97
C PHE A 89 11.37 12.09 10.33
N SER A 90 12.35 12.17 9.40
CA SER A 90 13.65 12.78 9.71
C SER A 90 13.55 14.28 9.99
N GLN A 91 12.55 14.97 9.41
CA GLN A 91 12.24 16.36 9.78
C GLN A 91 11.59 16.45 11.16
N LEU A 92 10.81 15.44 11.56
CA LEU A 92 10.20 15.39 12.88
C LEU A 92 11.26 15.18 13.96
N ASP A 93 12.25 14.31 13.71
CA ASP A 93 13.36 14.09 14.63
C ASP A 93 14.23 15.33 14.83
N LEU A 94 14.49 16.10 13.76
CA LEU A 94 15.21 17.38 13.85
C LEU A 94 14.42 18.41 14.68
N LEU A 95 13.10 18.51 14.48
CA LEU A 95 12.23 19.40 15.25
C LEU A 95 12.13 18.98 16.73
N LEU A 96 12.05 17.68 17.01
CA LEU A 96 12.04 17.16 18.38
C LEU A 96 13.36 17.39 19.11
N GLN A 97 14.48 17.37 18.37
CA GLN A 97 15.80 17.67 18.92
C GLN A 97 15.93 19.17 19.23
N GLU A 98 15.47 20.05 18.34
CA GLU A 98 15.46 21.50 18.58
C GLU A 98 14.63 21.89 19.81
N ILE A 99 13.43 21.30 19.99
CA ILE A 99 12.60 21.53 21.19
C ILE A 99 13.29 21.06 22.48
N ARG A 100 14.02 19.93 22.41
CA ARG A 100 14.71 19.37 23.58
C ARG A 100 15.89 20.25 23.99
N ASP A 101 16.59 20.82 23.02
CA ASP A 101 17.70 21.74 23.25
C ASP A 101 17.20 23.09 23.82
N ASP A 102 16.01 23.55 23.40
CA ASP A 102 15.39 24.79 23.89
C ASP A 102 14.78 24.67 25.31
N CYS A 103 14.35 23.48 25.74
CA CYS A 103 13.83 23.24 27.09
C CYS A 103 14.93 22.91 28.13
N GLY A 104 16.20 22.85 27.73
CA GLY A 104 17.33 22.46 28.57
C GLY A 104 18.21 23.59 29.12
N SER A 105 17.87 24.87 28.87
CA SER A 105 18.57 26.06 29.40
C SER A 105 17.77 26.85 30.43
#